data_AF-A0A0B0P0Y6-F1
#
_entry.id   AF-A0A0B0P0Y6-F1
#
_cell.length_a   1.000
_cell.length_b   1.000
_cell.length_c   1.000
_cell.angle_alpha   90.00
_cell.angle_beta   90.00
_cell.angle_gamma   90.00
#
_symmetry.space_group_name_H-M   'P 1'
#
loop_
_entity.id
_entity.type
_entity.pdbx_description
1 polymer ?
#
loop_
_entity_poly.entity_id
_entity_poly.type
_entity_poly.pdbx_seq_one_letter_code
_entity_poly.pdbx_strand_id
1 'polypeptide(L)'
;MGAEKLKEKKAEYEAIASSDSSVNLENIDNRIITEVLGPESQAKAEVQRLRDQIAQMEANTVEQIAEIQRKYEELQQQLRVEAAAAAREAEAAAMAAEQSKKYDNLQLQLQQMMQMFQQSQKPPS
;
A
#
# COMPACT_ATOMS: atom_id res chain seq x y z
N MET A 1 43.71 -43.83 32.79
CA MET A 1 44.37 -42.52 32.83
C MET A 1 43.92 -41.51 31.75
N GLY A 2 43.19 -41.91 30.69
CA GLY A 2 42.80 -40.98 29.60
C GLY A 2 41.46 -40.23 29.79
N ALA A 3 40.51 -40.77 30.55
CA ALA A 3 39.16 -40.21 30.65
C ALA A 3 39.03 -39.00 31.59
N GLU A 4 39.81 -38.94 32.68
CA GLU A 4 39.81 -37.79 33.59
C GLU A 4 40.39 -36.54 32.94
N LYS A 5 41.49 -36.67 32.19
CA LYS A 5 42.10 -35.54 31.47
C LYS A 5 41.16 -34.89 30.46
N LEU A 6 40.23 -35.65 29.87
CA LEU A 6 39.23 -35.11 28.94
C LEU A 6 38.12 -34.35 29.68
N LYS A 7 37.72 -34.78 30.88
CA LYS A 7 36.74 -34.07 31.71
C LYS A 7 37.31 -32.76 32.26
N GLU A 8 38.56 -32.77 32.69
CA GLU A 8 39.28 -31.57 33.15
C GLU A 8 39.38 -30.53 32.03
N LYS A 9 39.76 -30.96 30.82
CA LYS A 9 39.86 -30.06 29.66
C LYS A 9 38.51 -29.51 29.19
N LYS A 10 37.41 -30.27 29.36
CA LYS A 10 36.04 -29.80 29.08
C LYS A 10 35.58 -28.77 30.12
N ALA A 11 35.90 -28.99 31.39
CA ALA A 11 35.58 -28.05 32.46
C ALA A 11 36.36 -26.73 32.33
N GLU A 12 37.63 -26.79 31.93
CA GLU A 12 38.43 -25.60 31.59
C GLU A 12 37.79 -24.78 30.46
N TYR A 13 37.32 -25.45 29.39
CA TYR A 13 36.72 -24.76 28.25
C TYR A 13 35.37 -24.12 28.59
N GLU A 14 34.53 -24.80 29.40
CA GLU A 14 33.26 -24.25 29.87
C GLU A 14 33.45 -23.07 30.85
N ALA A 15 34.50 -23.07 31.66
CA ALA A 15 34.84 -21.94 32.54
C ALA A 15 35.25 -20.69 31.75
N ILE A 16 36.01 -20.86 30.67
CA ILE A 16 36.42 -19.74 29.79
C ILE A 16 35.21 -19.18 29.05
N ALA A 17 34.36 -20.05 28.47
CA ALA A 17 33.14 -19.62 27.79
C ALA A 17 32.16 -18.91 28.75
N SER A 18 32.10 -19.33 30.01
CA SER A 18 31.27 -18.68 31.04
C SER A 18 31.81 -17.32 31.46
N SER A 19 33.13 -17.08 31.36
CA SER A 19 33.74 -15.77 31.68
C SER A 19 33.72 -14.80 30.50
N ASP A 20 33.57 -15.29 29.27
CA ASP A 20 33.52 -14.47 28.04
C ASP A 20 32.08 -14.12 27.61
N SER A 21 31.07 -14.62 28.35
CA SER A 21 29.65 -14.32 28.12
C SER A 21 29.23 -12.92 28.59
N SER A 22 30.09 -12.15 29.26
CA SER A 22 29.77 -10.81 29.74
C SER A 22 30.13 -9.69 28.76
N VAL A 23 30.65 -10.02 27.57
CA VAL A 23 30.96 -8.99 26.58
C VAL A 23 29.68 -8.64 25.83
N ASN A 24 28.88 -7.76 26.44
CA ASN A 24 27.74 -7.11 25.80
C ASN A 24 28.22 -6.55 24.45
N LEU A 25 27.59 -6.92 23.33
CA LEU A 25 27.98 -6.49 21.98
C LEU A 25 28.02 -4.95 21.89
N GLU A 26 27.11 -4.29 22.61
CA GLU A 26 27.06 -2.83 22.77
C GLU A 26 28.28 -2.26 23.53
N ASN A 27 28.91 -3.04 24.41
CA ASN A 27 30.18 -2.68 25.05
C ASN A 27 31.39 -2.92 24.13
N ILE A 28 31.34 -3.92 23.23
CA ILE A 28 32.43 -4.16 22.26
C ILE A 28 32.49 -3.00 21.26
N ASP A 29 31.35 -2.58 20.72
CA ASP A 29 31.29 -1.45 19.79
C ASP A 29 31.81 -0.16 20.43
N ASN A 30 31.39 0.13 21.67
CA ASN A 30 31.87 1.28 22.43
C ASN A 30 33.37 1.17 22.81
N ARG A 31 33.89 -0.04 23.09
CA ARG A 31 35.30 -0.25 23.44
C ARG A 31 36.22 -0.13 22.23
N ILE A 32 35.84 -0.66 21.08
CA ILE A 32 36.61 -0.52 19.82
C ILE A 32 36.67 0.96 19.42
N ILE A 33 35.57 1.69 19.57
CA ILE A 33 35.50 3.13 19.27
C ILE A 33 36.32 3.98 20.26
N THR A 34 36.46 3.56 21.51
CA THR A 34 37.14 4.34 22.57
C THR A 34 38.62 4.00 22.73
N GLU A 35 38.99 2.73 22.68
CA GLU A 35 40.36 2.26 22.98
C GLU A 35 41.23 2.02 21.74
N VAL A 36 40.67 1.54 20.64
CA VAL A 36 41.46 1.16 19.44
C VAL A 36 41.65 2.34 18.49
N LEU A 37 40.60 3.15 18.31
CA LEU A 37 40.61 4.28 17.38
C LEU A 37 41.01 5.62 18.02
N GLY A 38 41.20 5.66 19.34
CA GLY A 38 41.51 6.88 20.09
C GLY A 38 40.36 7.90 20.14
N PRO A 39 40.35 8.82 21.12
CA PRO A 39 39.20 9.70 21.37
C PRO A 39 38.87 10.66 20.21
N GLU A 40 39.81 10.96 19.31
CA GLU A 40 39.64 11.86 18.15
C GLU A 40 40.42 11.40 16.90
N SER A 41 40.14 10.22 16.35
CA SER A 41 40.62 9.91 14.99
C SER A 41 39.66 10.42 13.93
N GLN A 42 40.21 11.00 12.86
CA GLN A 42 39.50 11.44 11.65
C GLN A 42 38.55 10.35 11.11
N ALA A 43 38.94 9.07 11.22
CA ALA A 43 38.13 7.93 10.83
C ALA A 43 36.79 7.85 11.60
N LYS A 44 36.77 8.15 12.91
CA LYS A 44 35.54 8.15 13.72
C LYS A 44 34.59 9.27 13.31
N ALA A 45 35.13 10.46 13.05
CA ALA A 45 34.34 11.59 12.56
C ALA A 45 33.73 11.29 11.18
N GLU A 46 34.47 10.62 10.30
CA GLU A 46 34.00 10.22 8.98
C GLU A 46 32.90 9.14 9.06
N VAL A 47 33.06 8.13 9.93
CA VAL A 47 32.02 7.13 10.19
C VAL A 47 30.74 7.77 10.72
N GLN A 48 30.83 8.71 11.67
CA GLN A 48 29.64 9.40 12.17
C GLN A 48 28.96 10.22 11.08
N ARG A 49 29.73 10.97 10.29
CA ARG A 49 29.21 11.75 9.16
C ARG A 49 28.51 10.88 8.12
N LEU A 50 29.02 9.66 7.87
CA LEU A 50 28.38 8.70 6.96
C LEU A 50 27.08 8.15 7.55
N ARG A 51 27.04 7.86 8.85
CA ARG A 51 25.80 7.44 9.54
C ARG A 51 24.72 8.51 9.44
N ASP A 52 25.07 9.77 9.68
CA ASP A 52 24.13 10.88 9.60
C ASP A 52 23.58 11.06 8.17
N GLN A 53 24.44 10.90 7.15
CA GLN A 53 24.02 10.92 5.74
C GLN A 53 23.08 9.76 5.40
N ILE A 54 23.39 8.54 5.86
CA ILE A 54 22.55 7.36 5.64
C ILE A 54 21.19 7.57 6.31
N ALA A 55 21.16 8.02 7.56
CA ALA A 55 19.91 8.30 8.27
C ALA A 55 19.06 9.36 7.55
N GLN A 56 19.69 10.40 6.99
CA GLN A 56 18.99 11.42 6.22
C GLN A 56 18.43 10.87 4.91
N MET A 57 19.17 10.01 4.21
CA MET A 57 18.72 9.34 2.99
C MET A 57 17.57 8.37 3.27
N GLU A 58 17.65 7.62 4.37
CA GLU A 58 16.59 6.72 4.82
C GLU A 58 15.31 7.50 5.16
N ALA A 59 15.42 8.58 5.93
CA ALA A 59 14.27 9.43 6.26
C ALA A 59 13.60 9.99 5.00
N ASN A 60 14.39 10.50 4.05
CA ASN A 60 13.86 11.01 2.79
C ASN A 60 13.19 9.90 1.94
N THR A 61 13.79 8.71 1.92
CA THR A 61 13.22 7.56 1.20
C THR A 61 11.89 7.13 1.81
N VAL A 62 11.80 7.08 3.15
CA VAL A 62 10.57 6.74 3.87
C VAL A 62 9.48 7.78 3.60
N GLU A 63 9.83 9.07 3.58
CA GLU A 63 8.89 10.15 3.26
C GLU A 63 8.36 10.02 1.82
N GLN A 64 9.23 9.77 0.84
CA GLN A 64 8.82 9.54 -0.55
C GLN A 64 7.89 8.32 -0.69
N ILE A 65 8.18 7.22 0.02
CA ILE A 65 7.31 6.02 0.02
C ILE A 65 5.92 6.37 0.58
N ALA A 66 5.86 7.12 1.68
CA ALA A 66 4.61 7.55 2.29
C ALA A 66 3.79 8.46 1.34
N GLU A 67 4.46 9.37 0.62
CA GLU A 67 3.80 10.21 -0.39
C GLU A 67 3.24 9.39 -1.56
N ILE A 68 4.01 8.42 -2.07
CA ILE A 68 3.56 7.54 -3.15
C ILE A 68 2.34 6.72 -2.70
N GLN A 69 2.38 6.16 -1.48
CA GLN A 69 1.26 5.41 -0.91
C GLN A 69 0.01 6.30 -0.78
N ARG A 70 0.16 7.54 -0.32
CA ARG A 70 -0.95 8.50 -0.24
C ARG A 70 -1.56 8.80 -1.61
N LYS A 71 -0.72 9.08 -2.62
CA LYS A 71 -1.19 9.34 -4.00
C LYS A 71 -1.90 8.13 -4.61
N TYR A 72 -1.43 6.92 -4.30
CA TYR A 72 -2.07 5.70 -4.77
C TYR A 72 -3.48 5.51 -4.16
N GLU A 73 -3.63 5.76 -2.86
CA GLU A 73 -4.93 5.70 -2.19
C GLU A 73 -5.89 6.76 -2.73
N GLU A 74 -5.41 7.99 -2.93
CA GLU A 74 -6.20 9.08 -3.53
C GLU A 74 -6.70 8.72 -4.95
N LEU A 75 -5.82 8.15 -5.78
CA LEU A 75 -6.20 7.70 -7.13
C LEU A 75 -7.24 6.57 -7.07
N GLN A 76 -7.10 5.62 -6.14
CA GLN A 76 -8.11 4.57 -5.95
C GLN A 76 -9.46 5.15 -5.54
N GLN A 77 -9.48 6.16 -4.68
CA GLN A 77 -10.71 6.82 -4.27
C GLN A 77 -11.35 7.59 -5.43
N GLN A 78 -10.54 8.30 -6.23
CA GLN A 78 -11.03 9.01 -7.41
C GLN A 78 -11.70 8.06 -8.40
N LEU A 79 -11.06 6.91 -8.71
CA LEU A 79 -11.63 5.90 -9.59
C LEU A 79 -12.94 5.31 -9.04
N ARG A 80 -13.04 5.10 -7.73
CA ARG A 80 -14.29 4.64 -7.10
C ARG A 80 -15.41 5.67 -7.27
N VAL A 81 -15.11 6.95 -7.07
CA VAL A 81 -16.08 8.04 -7.23
C VAL A 81 -16.53 8.15 -8.69
N GLU A 82 -15.60 8.09 -9.62
CA GLU A 82 -15.89 8.16 -11.06
C GLU A 82 -16.72 6.97 -11.53
N ALA A 83 -16.39 5.75 -11.11
CA ALA A 83 -17.17 4.56 -11.42
C ALA A 83 -18.61 4.65 -10.86
N ALA A 84 -18.77 5.17 -9.64
CA ALA A 84 -20.08 5.38 -9.04
C ALA A 84 -20.90 6.45 -9.78
N ALA A 85 -20.25 7.53 -10.25
CA ALA A 85 -20.90 8.55 -11.07
C ALA A 85 -21.35 7.98 -12.42
N ALA A 86 -20.47 7.26 -13.12
CA ALA A 86 -20.78 6.62 -14.39
C ALA A 86 -21.94 5.61 -14.27
N ALA A 87 -21.99 4.83 -13.18
CA ALA A 87 -23.10 3.92 -12.91
C ALA A 87 -24.43 4.65 -12.74
N ARG A 88 -24.45 5.77 -12.00
CA ARG A 88 -25.65 6.59 -11.82
C ARG A 88 -26.13 7.22 -13.13
N GLU A 89 -25.20 7.69 -13.95
CA GLU A 89 -25.52 8.26 -15.26
C GLU A 89 -26.11 7.20 -16.19
N ALA A 90 -25.52 6.00 -16.22
CA ALA A 90 -26.02 4.89 -17.02
C ALA A 90 -27.43 4.45 -16.57
N GLU A 91 -27.68 4.41 -15.25
CA GLU A 91 -29.01 4.11 -14.72
C GLU A 91 -30.03 5.19 -15.12
N ALA A 92 -29.68 6.46 -14.99
CA ALA A 92 -30.53 7.57 -15.43
C ALA A 92 -30.84 7.51 -16.93
N ALA A 93 -29.84 7.22 -17.76
CA ALA A 93 -30.01 7.06 -19.20
C ALA A 93 -30.91 5.86 -19.55
N ALA A 94 -30.76 4.74 -18.84
CA ALA A 94 -31.63 3.57 -19.01
C ALA A 94 -33.09 3.88 -18.65
N MET A 95 -33.32 4.55 -17.51
CA MET A 95 -34.66 4.98 -17.10
C MET A 95 -35.29 5.93 -18.14
N ALA A 96 -34.51 6.89 -18.66
CA ALA A 96 -34.99 7.80 -19.71
C ALA A 96 -35.34 7.05 -21.00
N ALA A 97 -34.50 6.11 -21.44
CA ALA A 97 -34.75 5.31 -22.62
C ALA A 97 -36.01 4.43 -22.49
N GLU A 98 -36.27 3.87 -21.32
CA GLU A 98 -37.51 3.13 -21.05
C GLU A 98 -38.75 4.03 -21.13
N GLN A 99 -38.67 5.24 -20.58
CA GLN A 99 -39.78 6.19 -20.66
C GLN A 99 -40.05 6.65 -22.09
N SER A 100 -39.00 6.92 -22.87
CA SER A 100 -39.15 7.23 -24.29
C SER A 100 -39.85 6.09 -25.05
N LYS A 101 -39.45 4.83 -24.82
CA LYS A 101 -40.11 3.67 -25.44
C LYS A 101 -41.60 3.57 -25.08
N LYS A 102 -41.96 3.84 -23.82
CA LYS A 102 -43.37 3.85 -23.38
C LYS A 102 -44.15 4.96 -24.08
N TYR A 103 -43.56 6.15 -24.21
CA TYR A 103 -44.18 7.27 -24.90
C TYR A 103 -44.39 6.97 -26.40
N ASP A 104 -43.36 6.45 -27.07
CA ASP A 104 -43.43 6.07 -28.48
C ASP A 104 -44.51 5.00 -28.73
N ASN A 105 -44.61 4.01 -27.83
CA ASN A 105 -45.62 2.97 -27.90
C ASN A 105 -47.03 3.55 -27.73
N LEU A 106 -47.23 4.43 -26.75
CA LEU A 106 -48.51 5.11 -26.52
C LEU A 106 -48.91 5.96 -27.73
N GLN A 107 -47.96 6.69 -28.32
CA GLN A 107 -48.19 7.48 -29.52
C GLN A 107 -48.65 6.60 -30.69
N LEU A 108 -48.03 5.45 -30.90
CA LEU A 108 -48.43 4.48 -31.93
C LEU A 108 -49.85 3.94 -31.69
N GLN A 109 -50.19 3.61 -30.44
CA GLN A 109 -51.52 3.12 -30.10
C GLN A 109 -52.62 4.18 -30.35
N LEU A 110 -52.36 5.44 -30.00
CA LEU A 110 -53.26 6.55 -30.27
C LEU A 110 -53.47 6.75 -31.78
N GLN A 111 -52.40 6.65 -32.57
CA GLN A 111 -52.48 6.74 -34.03
C GLN A 111 -53.38 5.64 -34.63
N GLN A 112 -53.24 4.40 -34.16
CA GLN A 112 -54.09 3.28 -34.60
C GLN A 112 -55.57 3.51 -34.25
N MET A 113 -55.87 3.99 -33.04
CA MET A 113 -57.25 4.31 -32.65
C MET A 113 -57.86 5.41 -33.53
N MET A 114 -57.11 6.46 -33.85
CA MET A 114 -57.59 7.52 -34.75
C MET A 114 -57.89 6.98 -36.15
N GLN A 115 -57.07 6.07 -36.66
CA GLN A 115 -57.28 5.46 -37.98
C GLN A 115 -58.54 4.60 -38.01
N MET A 116 -58.75 3.76 -36.98
CA MET A 116 -59.96 2.93 -36.88
C MET A 116 -61.22 3.80 -36.75
N PHE A 117 -61.17 4.85 -35.93
CA PHE A 117 -62.31 5.78 -35.77
C PHE A 117 -62.68 6.45 -37.10
N GLN A 118 -61.70 6.91 -37.89
CA GLN A 118 -61.95 7.50 -39.20
C GLN A 118 -62.58 6.50 -40.18
N GLN A 119 -62.18 5.22 -40.13
CA GLN A 119 -62.78 4.19 -40.96
C GLN A 119 -64.25 3.94 -40.62
N SER A 120 -64.62 3.95 -39.33
CA SER A 120 -66.01 3.79 -38.90
C SER A 120 -66.92 4.97 -39.28
N GLN A 121 -66.34 6.15 -39.53
CA GLN A 121 -67.08 7.34 -39.98
C GLN A 121 -67.27 7.42 -41.50
N LYS A 122 -66.66 6.51 -42.28
CA LYS A 122 -66.88 6.47 -43.73
C LYS A 122 -68.25 5.85 -44.03
N PRO A 123 -69.10 6.51 -44.84
CA PRO A 123 -70.38 5.94 -45.22
C PRO A 123 -70.18 4.67 -46.05
N PRO A 124 -71.03 3.64 -45.89
CA PRO A 124 -70.97 2.43 -46.70
C PRO A 124 -71.27 2.78 -48.17
N SER A 125 -70.48 2.21 -49.08
CA SER A 125 -70.66 2.32 -50.54
C SER A 125 -71.84 1.50 -51.03
#